data_AF-D2BBJ7-F1
#
_entry.id   AF-D2BBJ7-F1
#
_cell.length_a   1.000
_cell.length_b   1.000
_cell.length_c   1.000
_cell.angle_alpha   90.00
_cell.angle_beta   90.00
_cell.angle_gamma   90.00
#
_symmetry.space_group_name_H-M   'P 1'
#
loop_
_entity.id
_entity.type
_entity.pdbx_description
1 polymer ?
#
loop_
_entity_poly.entity_id
_entity_poly.type
_entity_poly.pdbx_seq_one_letter_code
_entity_poly.pdbx_strand_id
1 'polypeptide(L)'
;MTRRPVTARAVRSLQAAERLRAALHQLGIATDVHAGYDLALVSVWVELIVWSDGRLYWWWSGRKARRSGRWIYVIHSTDAPDTAARRVAARYTHLWRTHPLSRTVEEVAS
;
A
#
# COMPACT_ATOMS: atom_id res chain seq x y z
N MET A 1 -26.76 13.73 9.41
CA MET A 1 -25.39 13.23 9.17
C MET A 1 -24.63 14.27 8.36
N THR A 2 -23.93 15.19 9.02
CA THR A 2 -23.28 16.35 8.37
C THR A 2 -22.04 15.86 7.63
N ARG A 3 -21.96 16.09 6.30
CA ARG A 3 -20.74 15.81 5.52
C ARG A 3 -19.60 16.60 6.15
N ARG A 4 -18.60 15.89 6.66
CA ARG A 4 -17.39 16.51 7.19
C ARG A 4 -16.66 17.20 6.02
N PRO A 5 -16.24 18.47 6.17
CA PRO A 5 -15.54 19.17 5.09
C PRO A 5 -14.24 18.42 4.75
N VAL A 6 -13.96 18.33 3.46
CA VAL A 6 -12.73 17.70 2.97
C VAL A 6 -11.54 18.56 3.42
N THR A 7 -10.61 17.97 4.16
CA THR A 7 -9.42 18.68 4.62
C THR A 7 -8.36 18.68 3.53
N ALA A 8 -7.46 19.67 3.55
CA ALA A 8 -6.30 19.68 2.67
C ALA A 8 -5.39 18.44 2.87
N ARG A 9 -5.40 17.84 4.06
CA ARG A 9 -4.65 16.60 4.33
C ARG A 9 -5.29 15.41 3.63
N ALA A 10 -6.62 15.27 3.70
CA ALA A 10 -7.36 14.24 2.97
C ALA A 10 -7.12 14.32 1.45
N VAL A 11 -7.08 15.52 0.90
CA VAL A 11 -6.76 15.71 -0.54
C VAL A 11 -5.35 15.23 -0.86
N ARG A 12 -4.35 15.62 -0.06
CA ARG A 12 -2.95 15.22 -0.29
C ARG A 12 -2.73 13.73 -0.10
N SER A 13 -3.36 13.12 0.90
CA SER A 13 -3.23 11.67 1.14
C SER A 13 -3.80 10.87 -0.03
N LEU A 14 -4.99 11.24 -0.52
CA LEU A 14 -5.58 10.62 -1.70
C LEU A 14 -4.70 10.82 -2.95
N GLN A 15 -4.21 12.04 -3.20
CA GLN A 15 -3.32 12.30 -4.34
C GLN A 15 -2.03 11.47 -4.28
N ALA A 16 -1.43 11.34 -3.09
CA ALA A 16 -0.25 10.50 -2.92
C ALA A 16 -0.57 9.02 -3.19
N ALA A 17 -1.68 8.50 -2.65
CA ALA A 17 -2.10 7.12 -2.90
C ALA A 17 -2.34 6.85 -4.41
N GLU A 18 -2.98 7.77 -5.13
CA GLU A 18 -3.20 7.64 -6.58
C GLU A 18 -1.89 7.69 -7.38
N ARG A 19 -0.92 8.54 -6.98
CA ARG A 19 0.41 8.54 -7.60
C ARG A 19 1.14 7.22 -7.40
N LEU A 20 1.04 6.64 -6.20
CA LEU A 20 1.61 5.32 -5.93
C LEU A 20 0.91 4.23 -6.74
N ARG A 21 -0.43 4.25 -6.84
CA ARG A 21 -1.21 3.33 -7.69
C ARG A 21 -0.77 3.43 -9.15
N ALA A 22 -0.63 4.64 -9.69
CA ALA A 22 -0.17 4.85 -11.06
C ALA A 22 1.23 4.26 -11.29
N ALA A 23 2.16 4.52 -10.37
CA ALA A 23 3.52 3.98 -10.44
C ALA A 23 3.55 2.43 -10.33
N LEU A 24 2.70 1.85 -9.47
CA LEU A 24 2.55 0.39 -9.37
C LEU A 24 1.91 -0.22 -10.62
N HIS A 25 0.94 0.47 -11.22
CA HIS A 25 0.30 0.05 -12.46
C HIS A 25 1.31 -0.01 -13.61
N GLN A 26 2.23 0.96 -13.70
CA GLN A 26 3.35 0.92 -14.67
C GLN A 26 4.28 -0.29 -14.47
N LEU A 27 4.32 -0.88 -13.27
CA LEU A 27 5.05 -2.11 -12.96
C LEU A 27 4.18 -3.37 -13.14
N GLY A 28 2.97 -3.25 -13.67
CA GLY A 28 2.05 -4.38 -13.89
C GLY A 28 1.31 -4.85 -12.64
N ILE A 29 1.26 -4.05 -11.57
CA ILE A 29 0.61 -4.41 -10.31
C ILE A 29 -0.72 -3.67 -10.20
N ALA A 30 -1.83 -4.41 -10.29
CA ALA A 30 -3.17 -3.89 -10.06
C ALA A 30 -3.39 -3.64 -8.56
N THR A 31 -3.98 -2.49 -8.21
CA THR A 31 -4.22 -2.07 -6.83
C THR A 31 -5.50 -1.24 -6.70
N ASP A 32 -6.06 -1.25 -5.50
CA ASP A 32 -7.20 -0.42 -5.12
C ASP A 32 -6.79 0.70 -4.17
N VAL A 33 -7.45 1.86 -4.29
CA VAL A 33 -7.22 3.02 -3.42
C VAL A 33 -8.46 3.26 -2.57
N HIS A 34 -8.24 3.45 -1.27
CA HIS A 34 -9.27 3.81 -0.31
C HIS A 34 -8.84 5.06 0.46
N ALA A 35 -9.78 5.95 0.77
CA ALA A 35 -9.50 7.18 1.51
C ALA A 35 -10.55 7.47 2.59
N GLY A 36 -10.09 8.04 3.71
CA GLY A 36 -10.92 8.40 4.86
C GLY A 36 -10.06 8.87 6.03
N TYR A 37 -10.65 9.64 6.95
CA TYR A 37 -9.97 10.12 8.17
C TYR A 37 -8.63 10.83 7.91
N ASP A 38 -8.56 11.65 6.87
CA ASP A 38 -7.34 12.35 6.41
C ASP A 38 -6.18 11.43 6.00
N LEU A 39 -6.47 10.14 5.78
CA LEU A 39 -5.56 9.11 5.32
C LEU A 39 -6.06 8.52 4.01
N ALA A 40 -5.14 7.93 3.26
CA ALA A 40 -5.44 7.05 2.16
C ALA A 40 -4.59 5.79 2.27
N LEU A 41 -5.03 4.72 1.61
CA LEU A 41 -4.27 3.49 1.51
C LEU A 41 -4.39 2.90 0.12
N VAL A 42 -3.32 2.24 -0.31
CA VAL A 42 -3.26 1.42 -1.51
C VAL A 42 -3.26 -0.04 -1.06
N SER A 43 -4.31 -0.77 -1.40
CA SER A 43 -4.40 -2.21 -1.19
C SER A 43 -3.69 -2.92 -2.33
N VAL A 44 -2.59 -3.62 -2.03
CA VAL A 44 -1.73 -4.25 -3.04
C VAL A 44 -1.89 -5.76 -3.06
N TRP A 45 -1.85 -6.38 -1.89
CA TRP A 45 -1.98 -7.83 -1.72
C TRP A 45 -2.38 -8.17 -0.29
N VAL A 46 -2.70 -9.44 -0.04
CA VAL A 46 -2.83 -9.93 1.34
C VAL A 46 -1.52 -9.63 2.10
N GLU A 47 -1.66 -9.03 3.27
CA GLU A 47 -0.55 -8.53 4.12
C GLU A 47 0.31 -7.40 3.53
N LEU A 48 -0.08 -6.80 2.40
CA LEU A 48 0.61 -5.65 1.81
C LEU A 48 -0.36 -4.51 1.52
N ILE A 49 -0.50 -3.65 2.53
CA ILE A 49 -1.26 -2.41 2.46
C ILE A 49 -0.30 -1.26 2.68
N VAL A 50 -0.33 -0.27 1.78
CA VAL A 50 0.49 0.93 1.87
C VAL A 50 -0.37 2.11 2.26
N TRP A 51 -0.11 2.65 3.43
CA TRP A 51 -0.80 3.83 3.95
C TRP A 51 -0.11 5.11 3.49
N SER A 52 -0.87 6.19 3.37
CA SER A 52 -0.36 7.54 3.19
C SER A 52 -1.16 8.59 3.95
N ASP A 53 -0.45 9.58 4.47
CA ASP A 53 -1.01 10.81 5.01
C ASP A 53 -0.75 12.04 4.12
N GLY A 54 -0.26 11.80 2.90
CA GLY A 54 0.10 12.85 1.94
C GLY A 54 1.52 13.40 2.10
N ARG A 55 2.31 12.88 3.05
CA ARG A 55 3.75 13.18 3.18
C ARG A 55 4.60 11.92 3.18
N LEU A 56 4.10 10.87 3.80
CA LEU A 56 4.79 9.60 3.88
C LEU A 56 3.93 8.48 3.28
N TYR A 57 4.63 7.49 2.72
CA TYR A 57 4.12 6.15 2.56
C TYR A 57 4.64 5.29 3.71
N TRP A 58 3.83 4.37 4.23
CA TRP A 58 4.31 3.31 5.11
C TRP A 58 3.54 2.00 4.95
N TRP A 59 4.25 0.90 5.13
CA TRP A 59 3.67 -0.45 5.05
C TRP A 59 4.42 -1.39 5.98
N TRP A 60 3.78 -2.49 6.35
CA TRP A 60 4.43 -3.50 7.16
C TRP A 60 5.53 -4.22 6.37
N SER A 61 6.72 -4.37 6.96
CA SER A 61 7.87 -5.00 6.31
C SER A 61 7.80 -6.54 6.24
N GLY A 62 6.79 -7.17 6.84
CA GLY A 62 6.74 -8.63 7.03
C GLY A 62 7.45 -9.12 8.29
N ARG A 63 7.99 -8.21 9.12
CA ARG A 63 8.79 -8.57 10.30
C ARG A 63 8.21 -7.99 11.59
N LYS A 64 8.47 -8.69 12.69
CA LYS A 64 8.26 -8.20 14.06
C LYS A 64 9.62 -8.05 14.74
N ALA A 65 9.78 -7.03 15.57
CA ALA A 65 10.99 -6.83 16.37
C ALA A 65 11.13 -7.97 17.37
N ARG A 66 12.28 -8.66 17.38
CA ARG A 66 12.50 -9.86 18.22
C ARG A 66 12.24 -9.63 19.70
N ARG A 67 12.62 -8.45 20.22
CA ARG A 67 12.52 -8.14 21.65
C ARG A 67 11.10 -7.74 22.09
N SER A 68 10.37 -7.00 21.26
CA SER A 68 9.10 -6.37 21.67
C SER A 68 7.87 -6.96 20.98
N GLY A 69 8.05 -7.82 19.98
CA GLY A 69 6.96 -8.33 19.14
C GLY A 69 6.29 -7.27 18.25
N ARG A 70 6.76 -6.00 18.28
CA ARG A 70 6.15 -4.90 17.52
C ARG A 70 6.39 -5.06 16.03
N TRP A 71 5.37 -4.76 15.24
CA TRP A 71 5.42 -4.74 13.77
C TRP A 71 6.45 -3.73 13.28
N ILE A 72 7.32 -4.13 12.35
CA ILE A 72 8.33 -3.24 11.76
C ILE A 72 7.76 -2.68 10.47
N TYR A 73 7.63 -1.36 10.40
CA TYR A 73 7.15 -0.65 9.22
C TYR A 73 8.31 -0.12 8.40
N VAL A 74 8.15 -0.14 7.07
CA VAL A 74 8.96 0.65 6.15
C VAL A 74 8.27 2.00 5.98
N ILE A 75 9.06 3.07 5.96
CA ILE A 75 8.60 4.44 5.73
C ILE A 75 9.33 5.01 4.52
N HIS A 76 8.64 5.76 3.69
CA HIS A 76 9.19 6.41 2.50
C HIS A 76 8.52 7.76 2.24
N SER A 77 9.22 8.72 1.62
CA SER A 77 8.62 10.00 1.21
C SER A 77 7.61 9.81 0.06
N THR A 78 6.57 10.64 0.03
CA THR A 78 5.62 10.73 -1.09
C THR A 78 6.20 11.44 -2.33
N ASP A 79 7.33 12.12 -2.21
CA ASP A 79 7.94 12.89 -3.30
C ASP A 79 8.61 12.01 -4.37
N ALA A 80 8.90 10.75 -4.03
CA ALA A 80 9.49 9.78 -4.93
C ALA A 80 8.60 8.52 -5.04
N PRO A 81 7.42 8.64 -5.66
CA PRO A 81 6.45 7.54 -5.76
C PRO A 81 7.01 6.34 -6.52
N ASP A 82 7.84 6.54 -7.54
CA ASP A 82 8.46 5.44 -8.32
C ASP A 82 9.40 4.59 -7.47
N THR A 83 10.17 5.20 -6.57
CA THR A 83 11.06 4.48 -5.65
C THR A 83 10.25 3.71 -4.62
N ALA A 84 9.17 4.30 -4.10
CA ALA A 84 8.23 3.60 -3.22
C ALA A 84 7.60 2.40 -3.95
N ALA A 85 7.12 2.60 -5.18
CA ALA A 85 6.51 1.56 -6.00
C ALA A 85 7.45 0.38 -6.24
N ARG A 86 8.73 0.63 -6.59
CA ARG A 86 9.73 -0.44 -6.75
C ARG A 86 9.95 -1.24 -5.47
N ARG A 87 9.99 -0.57 -4.30
CA ARG A 87 10.15 -1.25 -3.00
C ARG A 87 8.91 -2.09 -2.65
N VAL A 88 7.73 -1.56 -2.92
CA VAL A 88 6.46 -2.28 -2.74
C VAL A 88 6.38 -3.47 -3.68
N ALA A 89 6.76 -3.31 -4.95
CA ALA A 89 6.81 -4.39 -5.95
C ALA A 89 7.79 -5.50 -5.53
N ALA A 90 8.96 -5.16 -5.00
CA ALA A 90 9.88 -6.16 -4.47
C ALA A 90 9.27 -6.96 -3.31
N ARG A 91 8.52 -6.30 -2.42
CA ARG A 91 7.79 -6.97 -1.33
C ARG A 91 6.64 -7.81 -1.85
N TYR A 92 5.88 -7.32 -2.83
CA TYR A 92 4.82 -8.06 -3.51
C TYR A 92 5.35 -9.36 -4.11
N THR A 93 6.41 -9.30 -4.91
CA THR A 93 7.04 -10.49 -5.51
C THR A 93 7.50 -11.50 -4.45
N HIS A 94 8.04 -11.02 -3.33
CA HIS A 94 8.42 -11.90 -2.22
C HIS A 94 7.21 -12.57 -1.57
N LEU A 95 6.12 -11.83 -1.35
CA LEU A 95 4.88 -12.37 -0.79
C LEU A 95 4.23 -13.37 -1.74
N TRP A 96 4.14 -13.05 -3.02
CA TRP A 96 3.60 -13.91 -4.07
C TRP A 96 4.32 -15.28 -4.12
N ARG A 97 5.64 -15.28 -3.99
CA ARG A 97 6.44 -16.53 -3.99
C ARG A 97 6.29 -17.35 -2.71
N THR A 98 5.98 -16.71 -1.58
CA THR A 98 5.92 -17.36 -0.26
C THR A 98 4.50 -17.75 0.16
N HIS A 99 3.49 -17.16 -0.47
CA HIS A 99 2.07 -17.42 -0.23
C HIS A 99 1.41 -17.76 -1.57
N PRO A 100 1.54 -19.02 -2.06
CA PRO A 100 0.82 -19.44 -3.25
C PRO A 100 -0.68 -19.21 -3.02
N LEU A 101 -1.37 -18.82 -4.09
CA LEU A 101 -2.81 -18.62 -4.08
C LEU A 101 -3.50 -19.84 -3.47
N SER A 102 -4.53 -19.62 -2.66
CA SER A 102 -5.39 -20.73 -2.27
C SER A 102 -5.99 -21.33 -3.54
N ARG A 103 -6.00 -22.66 -3.67
CA ARG A 103 -6.47 -23.42 -4.86
C ARG A 103 -7.76 -22.88 -5.49
N THR A 104 -8.67 -22.38 -4.66
CA THR A 104 -9.95 -21.79 -5.07
C THR A 104 -9.82 -20.55 -5.97
N VAL A 105 -8.70 -19.81 -5.93
CA VAL A 105 -8.46 -18.65 -6.80
C VAL A 105 -7.84 -19.06 -8.13
N GLU A 106 -7.10 -20.18 -8.16
CA GLU A 106 -6.49 -20.71 -9.39
C GLU A 106 -7.54 -21.22 -10.38
N GLU A 107 -8.63 -21.84 -9.90
CA GLU A 107 -9.73 -22.33 -10.75
C GLU A 107 -10.52 -21.23 -11.47
N VAL A 108 -10.54 -20.01 -10.95
CA VAL A 108 -11.28 -18.88 -11.56
C VAL A 108 -10.41 -18.10 -12.55
N ALA A 109 -9.09 -18.30 -12.52
CA ALA A 109 -8.13 -17.62 -13.38
C ALA A 109 -7.67 -18.45 -14.59
N SER A 110 -8.17 -19.69 -14.74
CA SER A 110 -7.93 -20.59 -15.88
C SER A 110 -9.10 -20.65 -16.83
#